data_AF-A0A7C1XVA2-F1
#
_entry.id   AF-A0A7C1XVA2-F1
#
_cell.length_a   1.000
_cell.length_b   1.000
_cell.length_c   1.000
_cell.angle_alpha   90.00
_cell.angle_beta   90.00
_cell.angle_gamma   90.00
#
_symmetry.space_group_name_H-M   'P 1'
#
loop_
_entity.id
_entity.type
_entity.pdbx_description
1 polymer ?
#
loop_
_entity_poly.entity_id
_entity_poly.type
_entity_poly.pdbx_seq_one_letter_code
_entity_poly.pdbx_strand_id
1 'polypeptide(L)'
;MKKIIFTLLVLLAPVQVWASGGCGQLPHCDAVDIDLSNQASLQNGARLFVNYCLSCHSASFMRYNRLGADLGIDDDKLLDNLMFVADFR
;
A
#
# COMPACT_ATOMS: atom_id res chain seq x y z
N MET A 1 48.30 -10.85 3.52
CA MET A 1 48.02 -10.31 2.18
C MET A 1 46.82 -11.02 1.53
N LYS A 2 46.97 -12.25 1.04
CA LYS A 2 45.91 -12.97 0.28
C LYS A 2 44.61 -13.23 1.06
N LYS A 3 44.70 -13.55 2.35
CA LYS A 3 43.53 -13.76 3.23
C LYS A 3 42.74 -12.48 3.50
N ILE A 4 43.44 -11.34 3.66
CA ILE A 4 42.82 -10.03 3.92
C ILE A 4 42.06 -9.54 2.69
N ILE A 5 42.65 -9.72 1.50
CA ILE A 5 42.01 -9.40 0.22
C ILE A 5 40.73 -10.24 0.04
N PHE A 6 40.77 -11.52 0.40
CA PHE A 6 39.61 -12.40 0.31
C PHE A 6 38.49 -11.98 1.27
N THR A 7 38.81 -11.65 2.52
CA THR A 7 37.83 -11.15 3.49
C THR A 7 37.19 -9.84 3.05
N LEU A 8 37.96 -8.91 2.48
CA LEU A 8 37.44 -7.65 1.95
C LEU A 8 36.48 -7.86 0.76
N LEU A 9 36.79 -8.80 -0.13
CA LEU A 9 35.91 -9.16 -1.25
C LEU A 9 34.58 -9.75 -0.79
N VAL A 10 34.60 -10.63 0.22
CA VAL A 10 33.37 -11.21 0.78
C VAL A 10 32.52 -10.15 1.49
N LEU A 11 33.14 -9.19 2.18
CA LEU A 11 32.42 -8.09 2.84
C LEU A 11 31.74 -7.13 1.85
N LEU A 12 32.26 -7.01 0.63
CA LEU A 12 31.72 -6.16 -0.43
C LEU A 12 30.72 -6.90 -1.35
N ALA A 13 30.51 -8.21 -1.15
CA ALA A 13 29.54 -8.99 -1.89
C ALA A 13 28.08 -8.48 -1.82
N PRO A 14 27.56 -7.96 -0.68
CA PRO A 14 26.16 -7.50 -0.61
C PRO A 14 25.89 -6.12 -1.25
N VAL A 15 26.87 -5.52 -1.94
CA VAL A 15 26.70 -4.20 -2.61
C VAL A 15 25.78 -4.30 -3.86
N GLN A 16 25.34 -5.51 -4.24
CA GLN A 16 24.48 -5.74 -5.40
C GLN A 16 22.96 -5.73 -5.09
N VAL A 17 22.53 -5.23 -3.93
CA VAL A 17 21.09 -5.07 -3.65
C VAL A 17 20.62 -3.74 -4.24
N TRP A 18 20.23 -3.77 -5.51
CA TRP A 18 19.53 -2.67 -6.16
C TRP A 18 18.04 -2.80 -5.82
N ALA A 19 17.42 -1.72 -5.32
CA ALA A 19 15.97 -1.65 -5.29
C ALA A 19 15.43 -1.72 -6.72
N SER A 20 14.25 -2.29 -6.94
CA SER A 20 13.56 -2.23 -8.22
C SER A 20 13.13 -0.79 -8.51
N GLY A 21 14.06 0.05 -8.95
CA GLY A 21 13.78 1.39 -9.43
C GLY A 21 13.18 1.31 -10.84
N GLY A 22 11.97 1.86 -11.01
CA GLY A 22 11.25 1.88 -12.28
C GLY A 22 10.02 0.98 -12.32
N CYS A 23 9.55 0.67 -13.52
CA CYS A 23 8.26 0.04 -13.81
C CYS A 23 8.14 -1.45 -13.51
N GLY A 24 9.09 -2.01 -12.78
CA GLY A 24 9.22 -3.46 -12.63
C GLY A 24 9.34 -4.12 -14.00
N GLN A 25 8.40 -5.01 -14.32
CA GLN A 25 8.35 -5.75 -15.60
C GLN A 25 7.61 -5.00 -16.72
N LEU A 26 6.97 -3.86 -16.41
CA LEU A 26 6.25 -3.10 -17.43
C LEU A 26 7.25 -2.42 -18.37
N PRO A 27 7.06 -2.51 -19.70
CA PRO A 27 7.91 -1.82 -20.66
C PRO A 27 7.96 -0.31 -20.43
N HIS A 28 6.81 0.28 -20.05
CA HIS A 28 6.61 1.71 -19.82
C HIS A 28 5.68 1.91 -18.62
N CYS A 29 5.94 2.93 -17.79
CA CYS A 29 4.96 3.45 -16.85
C CYS A 29 4.52 4.80 -17.34
N ASP A 30 3.22 5.03 -17.29
CA ASP A 30 2.71 6.37 -17.34
C ASP A 30 3.03 7.07 -16.01
N ALA A 31 3.43 8.33 -16.10
CA ALA A 31 3.53 9.17 -14.92
C ALA A 31 2.12 9.35 -14.34
N VAL A 32 1.94 9.02 -13.07
CA VAL A 32 0.70 9.27 -12.34
C VAL A 32 0.90 10.48 -11.43
N ASP A 33 -0.04 11.42 -11.51
CA ASP A 33 -0.13 12.51 -10.55
C ASP A 33 -0.95 12.04 -9.34
N ILE A 34 -0.32 12.03 -8.16
CA ILE A 34 -0.94 11.52 -6.94
C ILE A 34 -1.30 12.70 -6.05
N ASP A 35 -2.59 13.03 -6.03
CA ASP A 35 -3.14 14.04 -5.14
C ASP A 35 -3.77 13.38 -3.90
N LEU A 36 -3.02 13.38 -2.79
CA LEU A 36 -3.49 12.88 -1.49
C LEU A 36 -4.45 13.85 -0.78
N SER A 37 -4.67 15.05 -1.31
CA SER A 37 -5.66 16.00 -0.79
C SER A 37 -7.04 15.82 -1.44
N ASN A 38 -7.13 15.05 -2.53
CA ASN A 38 -8.39 14.78 -3.23
C ASN A 38 -9.24 13.75 -2.49
N GLN A 39 -10.02 14.24 -1.52
CA GLN A 39 -10.87 13.41 -0.67
C GLN A 39 -11.88 12.58 -1.46
N ALA A 40 -12.48 13.13 -2.52
CA ALA A 40 -13.46 12.40 -3.34
C ALA A 40 -12.82 11.18 -4.02
N SER A 41 -11.61 11.34 -4.55
CA SER A 41 -10.85 10.23 -5.15
C SER A 41 -10.50 9.16 -4.11
N LEU A 42 -10.02 9.57 -2.94
CA LEU A 42 -9.65 8.64 -1.87
C LEU A 42 -10.87 7.87 -1.30
N GLN A 43 -12.00 8.55 -1.09
CA GLN A 43 -13.26 7.91 -0.67
C GLN A 43 -13.76 6.92 -1.73
N ASN A 44 -13.66 7.27 -3.01
CA ASN A 44 -13.99 6.34 -4.10
C ASN A 44 -13.07 5.11 -4.09
N GLY A 45 -11.77 5.29 -3.87
CA GLY A 45 -10.82 4.20 -3.69
C GLY A 45 -11.18 3.28 -2.53
N ALA A 46 -11.52 3.83 -1.37
CA ALA A 46 -11.96 3.06 -0.20
C ALA A 46 -13.23 2.24 -0.50
N ARG A 47 -14.22 2.86 -1.17
CA ARG A 47 -15.44 2.18 -1.64
C ARG A 47 -15.11 1.02 -2.58
N LEU A 48 -14.26 1.24 -3.58
CA LEU A 48 -13.88 0.20 -4.54
C LEU A 48 -13.16 -0.96 -3.85
N PHE A 49 -12.20 -0.65 -2.98
CA PHE A 49 -11.44 -1.66 -2.25
C PHE A 49 -12.36 -2.55 -1.41
N VAL A 50 -13.26 -1.97 -0.61
CA VAL A 50 -14.18 -2.73 0.23
C VAL A 50 -15.15 -3.57 -0.60
N ASN A 51 -15.70 -3.03 -1.69
CA ASN A 51 -16.71 -3.73 -2.49
C ASN A 51 -16.14 -4.83 -3.40
N TYR A 52 -14.88 -4.71 -3.83
CA TYR A 52 -14.34 -5.60 -4.88
C TYR A 52 -13.03 -6.28 -4.52
N CYS A 53 -12.18 -5.66 -3.71
CA CYS A 53 -10.84 -6.19 -3.43
C CYS A 53 -10.79 -6.96 -2.12
N LEU A 54 -11.53 -6.51 -1.10
CA LEU A 54 -11.47 -7.03 0.26
C LEU A 54 -11.91 -8.50 0.38
N SER A 55 -12.69 -9.01 -0.59
CA SER A 55 -13.09 -10.42 -0.64
C SER A 55 -11.92 -11.38 -0.85
N CYS A 56 -10.83 -10.92 -1.48
CA CYS A 56 -9.63 -11.72 -1.77
C CYS A 56 -8.36 -11.16 -1.13
N HIS A 57 -8.29 -9.84 -0.91
CA HIS A 57 -7.10 -9.15 -0.38
C HIS A 57 -7.38 -8.59 1.02
N SER A 58 -6.73 -9.17 2.03
CA SER A 58 -6.88 -8.71 3.41
C SER A 58 -6.19 -7.36 3.64
N ALA A 59 -6.84 -6.49 4.41
CA ALA A 59 -6.25 -5.26 4.94
C ALA A 59 -6.14 -5.31 6.48
N SER A 60 -5.55 -6.37 7.02
CA SER A 60 -5.60 -6.71 8.46
C SER A 60 -5.03 -5.64 9.42
N PHE A 61 -4.14 -4.78 8.93
CA PHE A 61 -3.54 -3.67 9.69
C PHE A 61 -4.28 -2.34 9.52
N MET A 62 -5.21 -2.24 8.58
CA MET A 62 -6.07 -1.07 8.45
C MET A 62 -7.03 -0.98 9.64
N ARG A 63 -7.35 0.25 10.04
CA ARG A 63 -8.29 0.54 11.11
C ARG A 63 -9.36 1.47 10.57
N TYR A 64 -10.61 1.05 10.66
CA TYR A 64 -11.73 1.79 10.07
C TYR A 64 -11.88 3.20 10.66
N ASN A 65 -11.69 3.38 11.97
CA ASN A 65 -11.71 4.70 12.60
C ASN A 65 -10.65 5.66 12.00
N ARG A 66 -9.46 5.14 11.68
CA ARG A 66 -8.39 5.93 11.06
C ARG A 66 -8.73 6.28 9.62
N LEU A 67 -9.27 5.32 8.86
CA LEU A 67 -9.75 5.53 7.51
C LEU A 67 -10.82 6.63 7.47
N GLY A 68 -11.81 6.57 8.35
CA GLY A 68 -12.86 7.58 8.43
C GLY A 68 -12.32 8.97 8.74
N ALA A 69 -11.47 9.08 9.76
CA ALA A 69 -10.84 10.33 10.15
C ALA A 69 -9.98 10.96 9.04
N ASP A 70 -9.19 10.15 8.32
CA ASP A 70 -8.34 10.64 7.23
C ASP A 70 -9.13 11.04 5.99
N LEU A 71 -10.23 10.35 5.73
CA LEU A 71 -11.06 10.57 4.56
C LEU A 71 -12.22 11.54 4.80
N GLY A 72 -12.37 12.07 6.01
CA GLY A 72 -13.50 12.93 6.38
C GLY A 72 -14.85 12.23 6.25
N ILE A 73 -14.90 10.91 6.50
CA ILE A 73 -16.12 10.12 6.49
C ILE A 73 -16.67 10.08 7.92
N ASP A 74 -17.91 10.52 8.05
CA ASP A 74 -18.66 10.44 9.31
C ASP A 74 -18.82 8.98 9.78
N ASP A 75 -18.79 8.75 11.09
CA ASP A 75 -18.78 7.42 11.69
C ASP A 75 -20.02 6.59 11.29
N ASP A 76 -21.20 7.21 11.20
CA ASP A 76 -22.42 6.50 10.80
C ASP A 76 -22.31 6.03 9.35
N LYS A 77 -21.80 6.90 8.46
CA LYS A 77 -21.57 6.55 7.05
C LYS A 77 -20.51 5.47 6.89
N LEU A 78 -19.46 5.52 7.71
CA LEU A 78 -18.39 4.52 7.69
C LEU A 78 -18.91 3.14 8.06
N LEU A 79 -19.72 3.06 9.12
CA LEU A 79 -20.38 1.84 9.56
C LEU A 79 -21.30 1.28 8.48
N ASP A 80 -22.21 2.12 7.98
CA ASP A 80 -23.23 1.72 7.01
C ASP A 80 -22.64 1.26 5.66
N ASN A 81 -21.54 1.86 5.22
CA ASN A 81 -21.05 1.70 3.84
C ASN A 81 -19.72 0.97 3.70
N LEU A 82 -18.89 0.89 4.75
CA LEU A 82 -17.54 0.31 4.64
C LEU A 82 -17.25 -0.81 5.65
N MET A 83 -18.10 -1.00 6.66
CA MET A 83 -17.92 -2.03 7.70
C MET A 83 -18.97 -3.17 7.66
N PHE A 84 -19.81 -3.23 6.62
CA PHE A 84 -20.88 -4.23 6.48
C PHE A 84 -20.39 -5.69 6.38
N VAL A 85 -19.11 -5.93 6.06
CA VAL A 85 -18.51 -7.28 6.05
C VAL A 85 -18.05 -7.75 7.44
N ALA A 86 -17.90 -6.82 8.39
CA ALA A 86 -17.49 -7.10 9.76
C ALA A 86 -18.68 -7.12 10.74
N ASP A 87 -19.87 -6.71 10.29
CA ASP A 87 -21.11 -6.79 11.07
C ASP A 87 -21.67 -8.21 11.01
N PHE A 88 -21.39 -9.01 12.04
CA PHE A 88 -21.98 -10.33 12.25
C PHE A 88 -23.25 -10.23 13.12
N ARG A 89 -24.20 -9.39 12.72
CA ARG A 89 -25.55 -9.42 13.30
C ARG A 89 -26.38 -10.58 12.75
#